data_AF-A0A365QGC7-F1
#
_entry.id   AF-A0A365QGC7-F1
#
_cell.length_a   1.000
_cell.length_b   1.000
_cell.length_c   1.000
_cell.angle_alpha   90.00
_cell.angle_beta   90.00
_cell.angle_gamma   90.00
#
_symmetry.space_group_name_H-M   'P 1'
#
loop_
_entity.id
_entity.type
_entity.pdbx_description
1 polymer ?
#
loop_
_entity_poly.entity_id
_entity_poly.type
_entity_poly.pdbx_seq_one_letter_code
_entity_poly.pdbx_strand_id
1 'polypeptide(L)' 'MKVMKENDVFSLSKSVEAMVIGEQDVVVLPVGTVVSVVLVFGDPSAPVAYEVEAFLEDSGRYALGTVEALDIQ' A
#
# COMPACT_ATOMS: atom_id res chain seq x y z
N MET A 1 14.09 -10.08 2.07
CA MET A 1 13.18 -8.94 1.85
C MET A 1 13.11 -8.73 0.35
N LYS A 2 11.92 -8.85 -0.25
CA LYS A 2 11.73 -8.58 -1.67
C LYS A 2 11.69 -7.07 -1.86
N VAL A 3 12.61 -6.52 -2.66
CA VAL A 3 12.59 -5.08 -3.00
C VAL A 3 11.55 -4.87 -4.10
N MET A 4 10.52 -4.09 -3.78
CA MET A 4 9.46 -3.69 -4.70
C MET A 4 9.80 -2.36 -5.38
N LYS A 5 9.24 -2.15 -6.57
CA LYS A 5 9.31 -0.91 -7.35
C LYS A 5 7.92 -0.34 -7.57
N GLU A 6 7.85 0.93 -7.98
CA GLU A 6 6.59 1.53 -8.42
C GLU A 6 5.92 0.67 -9.50
N ASN A 7 4.60 0.54 -9.40
CA ASN A 7 3.73 -0.33 -10.20
C ASN A 7 3.83 -1.84 -9.91
N ASP A 8 4.72 -2.28 -9.02
CA ASP A 8 4.65 -3.67 -8.55
C ASP A 8 3.38 -3.88 -7.71
N VAL A 9 2.83 -5.09 -7.77
CA VAL A 9 1.60 -5.48 -7.08
C VAL A 9 1.91 -6.59 -6.07
N PHE A 10 1.29 -6.52 -4.89
CA PHE A 10 1.37 -7.57 -3.87
C PHE A 10 0.12 -7.59 -2.98
N SER A 11 -0.03 -8.66 -2.20
CA SER A 11 -1.07 -8.76 -1.18
C SER A 11 -0.52 -8.37 0.18
N LEU A 12 -1.27 -7.57 0.94
CA LEU A 12 -0.90 -7.15 2.29
C LEU A 12 -0.74 -8.35 3.23
N SER A 13 0.35 -8.37 4.00
CA SER A 13 0.62 -9.38 5.03
C SER A 13 0.00 -9.06 6.40
N LYS A 14 -0.35 -7.78 6.62
CA LYS A 14 -1.02 -7.25 7.81
C LYS A 14 -2.04 -6.17 7.40
N SER A 15 -2.96 -5.84 8.30
CA SER A 15 -3.87 -4.73 8.07
C SER A 15 -3.14 -3.38 8.07
N VAL A 16 -3.59 -2.46 7.22
CA VAL A 16 -2.96 -1.14 7.02
C VAL A 16 -4.05 -0.07 7.03
N GLU A 17 -3.82 1.02 7.77
CA GLU A 17 -4.66 2.22 7.65
C GLU A 17 -4.36 2.93 6.33
N ALA A 18 -5.42 3.29 5.62
CA ALA A 18 -5.33 3.96 4.33
C ALA A 18 -6.32 5.13 4.26
N MET A 19 -5.91 6.23 3.64
CA MET A 19 -6.73 7.41 3.40
C MET A 19 -7.41 7.31 2.04
N VAL A 20 -8.73 7.49 2.00
CA VAL A 20 -9.49 7.51 0.73
C VAL A 20 -9.11 8.77 -0.07
N ILE A 21 -8.73 8.58 -1.32
CA ILE A 21 -8.29 9.68 -2.19
C ILE A 21 -9.45 10.66 -2.43
N GLY A 22 -9.18 11.95 -2.21
CA GLY A 22 -10.17 13.02 -2.39
C GLY A 22 -11.13 13.22 -1.21
N GLU A 23 -10.99 12.42 -0.16
CA GLU A 23 -11.81 12.48 1.06
C GLU A 23 -10.93 12.60 2.31
N GLN A 24 -11.54 12.96 3.44
CA GLN A 24 -10.89 12.92 4.76
C GLN A 24 -11.27 11.65 5.54
N ASP A 25 -11.58 10.58 4.81
CA ASP A 25 -11.99 9.30 5.38
C ASP A 25 -10.80 8.34 5.47
N VAL A 26 -10.71 7.62 6.59
CA VAL A 26 -9.66 6.62 6.85
C VAL A 26 -10.32 5.25 6.96
N VAL A 27 -9.83 4.33 6.14
CA VAL A 27 -10.29 2.94 6.11
C VAL A 27 -9.15 2.01 6.54
N VAL A 28 -9.51 0.81 6.98
CA VAL A 28 -8.54 -0.25 7.26
C VAL A 28 -8.56 -1.25 6.10
N LEU A 29 -7.45 -1.36 5.39
CA LEU A 29 -7.24 -2.40 4.39
C LEU A 29 -6.93 -3.72 5.11
N PRO A 30 -7.72 -4.78 4.90
CA PRO A 30 -7.48 -6.07 5.55
C PRO A 30 -6.25 -6.82 4.98
N VAL A 31 -5.79 -7.82 5.72
CA VAL A 31 -4.81 -8.81 5.23
C VAL A 31 -5.32 -9.42 3.92
N GLY A 32 -4.43 -9.61 2.95
CA GLY A 32 -4.75 -10.19 1.65
C GLY A 32 -5.25 -9.19 0.62
N THR A 33 -5.58 -7.95 1.00
CA THR A 33 -5.91 -6.89 0.03
C THR A 33 -4.76 -6.73 -0.96
N VAL A 34 -5.10 -6.75 -2.26
CA VAL A 34 -4.16 -6.56 -3.35
C VAL A 34 -3.95 -5.05 -3.53
N VAL A 35 -2.68 -4.64 -3.52
CA VAL A 35 -2.27 -3.24 -3.63
C VAL A 35 -1.18 -3.06 -4.68
N SER A 36 -1.11 -1.89 -5.29
CA SER A 36 -0.03 -1.44 -6.16
C SER A 36 0.90 -0.49 -5.42
N VAL A 37 2.20 -0.58 -5.63
CA VAL A 37 3.17 0.40 -5.12
C VAL A 37 3.08 1.66 -5.97
N VAL A 38 2.82 2.81 -5.34
CA VAL A 38 2.77 4.11 -6.04
C VAL A 38 4.01 4.97 -5.77
N LEU A 39 4.67 4.76 -4.62
CA LEU A 39 5.89 5.48 -4.27
C LEU A 39 6.81 4.61 -3.40
N VAL A 40 8.12 4.70 -3.64
CA VAL A 40 9.15 4.04 -2.83
C VAL A 40 9.85 5.09 -1.95
N PHE A 41 9.84 4.89 -0.63
CA PHE A 41 10.51 5.79 0.30
C PHE A 41 11.95 5.32 0.58
N GLY A 42 12.91 6.26 0.50
CA GLY A 42 14.33 6.02 0.82
C GLY A 42 15.18 5.65 -0.40
N ASP A 43 16.22 4.84 -0.18
CA ASP A 43 17.05 4.31 -1.26
C ASP A 43 16.26 3.22 -2.01
N PRO A 44 16.04 3.32 -3.33
CA PRO A 44 15.31 2.30 -4.09
C PRO A 44 15.93 0.90 -4.04
N SER A 45 17.22 0.78 -3.71
CA SER A 45 17.91 -0.50 -3.50
C SER A 45 17.79 -1.03 -2.06
N ALA A 46 17.43 -0.16 -1.11
CA ALA A 46 17.23 -0.47 0.31
C ALA A 46 16.08 0.39 0.90
N PRO A 47 14.84 0.18 0.43
CA PRO A 47 13.72 1.05 0.78
C PRO A 47 13.31 0.87 2.24
N VAL A 48 12.79 1.95 2.84
CA VAL A 48 12.32 1.95 4.23
C VAL A 48 10.81 1.72 4.33
N ALA A 49 10.06 2.17 3.33
CA ALA A 49 8.61 2.05 3.25
C ALA A 49 8.13 2.19 1.81
N TYR A 50 6.85 1.87 1.61
CA TYR A 50 6.14 2.00 0.35
C TYR A 50 4.82 2.71 0.57
N GLU A 51 4.49 3.66 -0.30
CA GLU A 51 3.11 4.09 -0.45
C GLU A 51 2.42 3.13 -1.42
N VAL A 52 1.23 2.68 -1.03
CA VAL A 52 0.47 1.70 -1.79
C VAL A 52 -0.95 2.18 -2.04
N GLU A 53 -1.49 1.84 -3.21
CA GLU A 53 -2.85 2.13 -3.60
C GLU A 53 -3.70 0.85 -3.62
N ALA A 54 -4.91 0.94 -3.09
CA ALA A 54 -5.92 -0.11 -3.12
C ALA A 54 -7.21 0.40 -3.76
N PHE A 55 -7.83 -0.41 -4.61
CA PHE A 55 -9.18 -0.17 -5.10
C PHE A 55 -10.21 -0.77 -4.14
N LEU A 56 -11.18 0.05 -3.71
CA LEU A 56 -12.25 -0.33 -2.79
C LEU A 56 -13.52 -0.67 -3.58
N GLU A 57 -13.71 -1.96 -3.91
CA GLU A 57 -14.80 -2.44 -4.79
C GLU A 57 -16.19 -1.97 -4.34
N ASP A 58 -16.47 -2.00 -3.04
CA ASP A 58 -17.78 -1.62 -2.47
C ASP A 58 -18.17 -0.17 -2.75
N SER A 59 -17.18 0.70 -2.99
CA SER A 59 -17.42 2.14 -3.18
C SER A 59 -16.90 2.69 -4.51
N GLY A 60 -16.16 1.90 -5.28
CA GLY A 60 -15.55 2.35 -6.54
C GLY A 60 -14.48 3.43 -6.36
N ARG A 61 -13.86 3.49 -5.17
CA ARG A 61 -12.88 4.52 -4.77
C ARG A 61 -11.49 3.91 -4.60
N TYR A 62 -10.50 4.78 -4.48
CA TYR A 62 -9.12 4.40 -4.21
C TYR A 62 -8.69 4.89 -2.83
N ALA A 63 -7.82 4.14 -2.17
CA ALA A 63 -7.22 4.51 -0.90
C ALA A 63 -5.70 4.34 -0.93
N LEU A 64 -5.00 5.27 -0.27
CA LEU A 64 -3.54 5.29 -0.15
C LEU A 64 -3.12 4.90 1.28
N GLY A 65 -2.26 3.91 1.40
CA GLY A 65 -1.69 3.45 2.66
C GLY A 65 -0.17 3.49 2.64
N THR A 66 0.45 3.40 3.81
CA THR A 66 1.91 3.25 3.95
C THR A 66 2.22 1.89 4.57
N VAL A 67 3.18 1.19 3.96
CA VAL A 67 3.64 -0.14 4.40
C VAL A 67 5.13 -0.08 4.66
N GLU A 68 5.61 -0.61 5.80
CA GLU A 68 7.04 -0.70 6.06
C GLU A 68 7.66 -1.76 5.15
N ALA A 69 8.89 -1.52 4.68
CA ALA A 69 9.52 -2.45 3.75
C ALA A 69 9.75 -3.85 4.35
N LEU A 70 9.84 -3.93 5.69
CA LEU A 70 9.99 -5.20 6.43
C LEU A 70 8.69 -6.02 6.48
N ASP A 71 7.53 -5.41 6.23
CA ASP A 71 6.24 -6.11 6.22
C ASP A 71 5.96 -6.83 4.90
N ILE A 72 6.73 -6.55 3.85
CA ILE A 72 6.57 -7.20 2.53
C ILE A 72 7.33 -8.53 2.52
N GLN A 73 6.57 -9.62 2.31
CA GLN A 73 7.10 -10.98 2.20
C GLN A 73 7.48 -11.35 0.76
#